data_AF-U9VSG7-F1
#
_entry.id   AF-U9VSG7-F1
#
_cell.length_a   1.000
_cell.length_b   1.000
_cell.length_c   1.000
_cell.angle_alpha   90.00
_cell.angle_beta   90.00
_cell.angle_gamma   90.00
#
_symmetry.space_group_name_H-M   'P 1'
#
loop_
_entity.id
_entity.type
_entity.pdbx_description
1 polymer ?
#
loop_
_entity_poly.entity_id
_entity_poly.type
_entity_poly.pdbx_seq_one_letter_code
_entity_poly.pdbx_strand_id
1 'polypeptide(L)'
;MNFQLTRKRIVNTLLIGTLTLGLGSFNIQNASAQLDRSAFREIAQELNLSRSQMREVGGIMQNLNSEIEDILTPEQFELLQSTREQQQTQTPQELQTALDLTDTQSVQLTVVHEETVAELQAVLTADQLERIMEMTAFGQL
;
A
#
# COMPACT_ATOMS: atom_id res chain seq x y z
N MET A 1 50.23 -11.35 -1.35
CA MET A 1 49.31 -12.47 -1.68
C MET A 1 48.43 -12.04 -2.83
N ASN A 2 48.54 -12.77 -3.94
CA ASN A 2 47.78 -12.62 -5.18
C ASN A 2 46.42 -13.30 -5.02
N PHE A 3 45.33 -12.63 -5.37
CA PHE A 3 44.14 -13.29 -5.91
C PHE A 3 43.60 -12.46 -7.08
N GLN A 4 44.08 -12.83 -8.26
CA GLN A 4 43.44 -12.54 -9.54
C GLN A 4 42.19 -13.41 -9.64
N LEU A 5 41.00 -12.82 -9.78
CA LEU A 5 39.87 -13.49 -10.42
C LEU A 5 39.29 -12.59 -11.52
N THR A 6 39.83 -12.80 -12.72
CA THR A 6 39.24 -12.46 -14.00
C THR A 6 37.81 -12.99 -14.12
N ARG A 7 36.82 -12.13 -14.36
CA ARG A 7 35.65 -12.47 -15.19
C ARG A 7 35.28 -11.33 -16.13
N LYS A 8 35.61 -11.59 -17.40
CA LYS A 8 34.93 -11.23 -18.66
C LYS A 8 34.01 -10.01 -18.68
N ARG A 9 34.44 -9.05 -19.51
CA ARG A 9 33.63 -8.08 -20.25
C ARG A 9 32.37 -8.72 -20.88
N ILE A 10 31.21 -8.09 -20.68
CA ILE A 10 30.25 -7.82 -21.76
C ILE A 10 29.83 -6.36 -21.61
N VAL A 11 30.30 -5.54 -22.54
CA VAL A 11 29.79 -4.20 -22.80
C VAL A 11 28.51 -4.41 -23.59
N ASN A 12 27.35 -4.24 -22.96
CA ASN A 12 26.09 -4.18 -23.71
C ASN A 12 25.75 -2.71 -23.94
N THR A 13 26.37 -2.15 -24.97
CA THR A 13 25.91 -0.92 -25.62
C THR A 13 24.57 -1.25 -26.27
N LEU A 14 23.47 -0.89 -25.61
CA LEU A 14 22.18 -0.80 -26.28
C LEU A 14 21.88 0.69 -26.51
N LEU A 15 22.03 1.10 -27.78
CA LEU A 15 21.32 2.24 -28.33
C LEU A 15 19.82 2.09 -27.99
N ILE A 16 19.29 2.96 -27.15
CA ILE A 16 17.85 3.23 -27.12
C ILE A 16 17.70 4.68 -27.53
N GLY A 17 17.08 4.86 -28.71
CA GLY A 17 16.89 6.15 -29.32
C GLY A 17 16.08 7.09 -28.43
N THR A 18 16.56 8.32 -28.32
CA THR A 18 15.75 9.45 -27.88
C THR A 18 14.70 9.73 -28.96
N LEU A 19 13.53 9.12 -28.82
CA LEU A 19 12.31 9.58 -29.46
C LEU A 19 11.68 10.63 -28.55
N THR A 20 12.01 11.88 -28.82
CA THR A 20 11.28 13.03 -28.30
C THR A 20 9.90 13.05 -28.96
N LEU A 21 8.90 12.53 -28.27
CA LEU A 21 7.49 12.78 -28.60
C LEU A 21 6.90 13.57 -27.43
N GLY A 22 6.76 14.87 -27.64
CA GLY A 22 5.96 15.70 -26.77
C GLY A 22 4.50 15.30 -26.88
N LEU A 23 3.93 14.82 -25.78
CA LEU A 23 2.50 14.80 -25.51
C LEU A 23 2.31 14.88 -24.00
N GLY A 24 1.80 16.03 -23.54
CA GLY A 24 1.06 16.17 -22.29
C GLY A 24 1.83 15.90 -21.01
N SER A 25 1.91 16.92 -20.15
CA SER A 25 1.99 16.69 -18.72
C SER A 25 0.80 15.81 -18.31
N PHE A 26 0.99 14.50 -18.26
CA PHE A 26 0.06 13.62 -17.57
C PHE A 26 0.21 13.94 -16.09
N ASN A 27 -0.69 14.80 -15.63
CA ASN A 27 -0.99 15.00 -14.22
C ASN A 27 -1.61 13.68 -13.73
N ILE A 28 -0.79 12.64 -13.56
CA ILE A 28 -1.18 11.40 -12.88
C ILE A 28 -1.11 11.73 -11.39
N GLN A 29 -2.15 12.38 -10.88
CA GLN A 29 -2.26 12.70 -9.46
C GLN A 29 -3.63 12.34 -8.88
N ASN A 30 -4.50 11.64 -9.62
CA ASN A 30 -5.86 11.35 -9.14
C ASN A 30 -6.40 9.94 -9.43
N ALA A 31 -5.61 9.03 -10.01
CA ALA A 31 -6.09 7.69 -10.34
C ALA A 31 -6.18 6.74 -9.12
N SER A 32 -5.26 6.86 -8.16
CA SER A 32 -5.19 6.01 -6.96
C SER A 32 -6.34 6.29 -5.97
N ALA A 33 -6.69 7.56 -5.75
CA ALA A 33 -7.75 7.93 -4.79
C ALA A 33 -9.18 7.51 -5.20
N GLN A 34 -9.41 7.23 -6.49
CA GLN A 34 -10.73 6.89 -7.03
C GLN A 34 -11.02 5.38 -6.94
N LEU A 35 -9.98 4.54 -6.98
CA LEU A 35 -10.08 3.09 -6.79
C LEU A 35 -10.46 2.76 -5.34
N ASP A 36 -9.84 3.44 -4.37
CA ASP A 36 -10.04 3.21 -2.93
C ASP A 36 -11.49 3.48 -2.47
N ARG A 37 -12.10 4.59 -2.94
CA ARG A 37 -13.49 4.95 -2.60
C ARG A 37 -14.53 3.97 -3.15
N SER A 38 -14.23 3.33 -4.27
CA SER A 38 -15.13 2.38 -4.93
C SER A 38 -15.17 1.06 -4.14
N ALA A 39 -13.98 0.54 -3.81
CA ALA A 39 -13.81 -0.65 -2.98
C ALA A 39 -14.39 -0.43 -1.58
N PHE A 40 -14.10 0.71 -0.95
CA PHE A 40 -14.65 1.04 0.36
C PHE A 40 -16.19 1.08 0.37
N ARG A 41 -16.80 1.59 -0.70
CA ARG A 41 -18.26 1.63 -0.81
C ARG A 41 -18.87 0.23 -0.92
N GLU A 42 -18.21 -0.68 -1.63
CA GLU A 42 -18.65 -2.07 -1.75
C GLU A 42 -18.57 -2.79 -0.40
N ILE A 43 -17.44 -2.64 0.30
CA ILE A 43 -17.23 -3.18 1.65
C ILE A 43 -18.28 -2.62 2.61
N ALA A 44 -18.52 -1.31 2.59
CA ALA A 44 -19.51 -0.67 3.45
C ALA A 44 -20.94 -1.21 3.23
N GLN A 45 -21.28 -1.57 1.99
CA GLN A 45 -22.56 -2.20 1.66
C GLN A 45 -22.62 -3.65 2.14
N GLU A 46 -21.55 -4.43 1.95
CA GLU A 46 -21.46 -5.81 2.43
C GLU A 46 -21.62 -5.90 3.95
N LEU A 47 -20.98 -4.96 4.67
CA LEU A 47 -21.03 -4.88 6.14
C LEU A 47 -22.27 -4.17 6.71
N ASN A 48 -23.18 -3.72 5.83
CA ASN A 48 -24.38 -2.97 6.19
C ASN A 48 -24.09 -1.77 7.11
N LEU A 49 -22.99 -1.05 6.85
CA LEU A 49 -22.59 0.10 7.66
C LEU A 49 -23.64 1.21 7.60
N SER A 50 -23.97 1.78 8.74
CA SER A 50 -24.82 2.97 8.80
C SER A 50 -24.14 4.19 8.15
N ARG A 51 -24.91 5.21 7.80
CA ARG A 51 -24.36 6.45 7.20
C ARG A 51 -23.36 7.18 8.10
N SER A 52 -23.52 7.08 9.42
CA SER A 52 -22.55 7.62 10.38
C SER A 52 -21.28 6.77 10.40
N GLN A 53 -21.40 5.44 10.52
CA GLN A 53 -20.25 4.53 10.51
C GLN A 53 -19.44 4.63 9.21
N MET A 54 -20.09 4.70 8.05
CA MET A 54 -19.39 4.90 6.77
C MET A 54 -18.55 6.18 6.73
N ARG A 55 -19.04 7.25 7.36
CA ARG A 55 -18.33 8.53 7.39
C ARG A 55 -17.12 8.45 8.33
N GLU A 56 -17.31 7.84 9.50
CA GLU A 56 -16.25 7.69 10.50
C GLU A 56 -15.15 6.75 10.00
N VAL A 57 -15.52 5.55 9.54
CA VAL A 57 -14.56 4.60 8.95
C VAL A 57 -13.87 5.20 7.73
N GLY A 58 -14.60 5.90 6.85
CA GLY A 58 -13.99 6.57 5.71
C GLY A 58 -12.99 7.66 6.11
N GLY A 59 -13.16 8.29 7.27
CA GLY A 59 -12.19 9.24 7.84
C GLY A 59 -10.97 8.52 8.39
N ILE A 60 -11.19 7.45 9.16
CA ILE A 60 -10.13 6.60 9.73
C ILE A 60 -9.23 6.03 8.61
N MET A 61 -9.82 5.49 7.55
CA MET A 61 -9.06 4.94 6.41
C MET A 61 -8.27 6.00 5.64
N GLN A 62 -8.78 7.24 5.56
CA GLN A 62 -8.05 8.35 4.96
C GLN A 62 -6.85 8.76 5.81
N ASN A 63 -7.01 8.81 7.13
CA ASN A 63 -5.92 9.10 8.06
C ASN A 63 -4.84 8.01 7.97
N LEU A 64 -5.24 6.74 8.04
CA LEU A 64 -4.35 5.59 7.86
C LEU A 64 -3.52 5.70 6.58
N ASN A 65 -4.16 5.95 5.43
CA ASN A 65 -3.43 6.07 4.16
C ASN A 65 -2.42 7.23 4.21
N SER A 66 -2.78 8.36 4.82
CA SER A 66 -1.85 9.48 5.00
C SER A 66 -0.66 9.11 5.89
N GLU A 67 -0.88 8.39 6.99
CA GLU A 67 0.19 7.98 7.90
C GLU A 67 1.12 6.94 7.24
N ILE A 68 0.56 6.03 6.44
CA ILE A 68 1.36 5.08 5.65
C ILE A 68 2.20 5.81 4.59
N GLU A 69 1.63 6.80 3.90
CA GLU A 69 2.36 7.63 2.92
C GLU A 69 3.51 8.41 3.56
N ASP A 70 3.38 8.82 4.83
CA ASP A 70 4.44 9.50 5.58
C ASP A 70 5.56 8.55 6.05
N ILE A 71 5.24 7.27 6.29
CA ILE A 71 6.20 6.26 6.74
C ILE A 71 6.96 5.63 5.56
N LEU A 72 6.27 5.37 4.45
CA LEU A 72 6.83 4.72 3.27
C LEU A 72 7.41 5.73 2.29
N THR A 73 8.42 5.32 1.52
CA THR A 73 8.82 6.12 0.36
C THR A 73 7.72 6.05 -0.72
N PRO A 74 7.65 7.02 -1.64
CA PRO A 74 6.69 6.98 -2.75
C PRO A 74 6.79 5.69 -3.57
N GLU A 75 8.02 5.19 -3.76
CA GLU A 75 8.31 3.96 -4.51
C GLU A 75 7.82 2.71 -3.75
N GLN A 76 8.01 2.68 -2.43
CA GLN A 76 7.48 1.61 -1.55
C GLN A 76 5.95 1.63 -1.53
N PHE A 77 5.34 2.81 -1.51
CA PHE A 77 3.89 2.96 -1.51
C PHE A 77 3.24 2.50 -2.83
N GLU A 78 3.85 2.84 -3.98
CA GLU A 78 3.39 2.32 -5.28
C GLU A 78 3.54 0.80 -5.38
N LEU A 79 4.64 0.24 -4.84
CA LEU A 79 4.85 -1.21 -4.81
C LEU A 79 3.81 -1.91 -3.93
N LEU A 80 3.51 -1.34 -2.76
CA LEU A 80 2.47 -1.82 -1.86
C LEU A 80 1.10 -1.83 -2.56
N GLN A 81 0.72 -0.75 -3.25
CA GLN A 81 -0.52 -0.69 -4.03
C GLN A 81 -0.55 -1.75 -5.14
N SER A 82 0.55 -1.91 -5.87
CA SER A 82 0.65 -2.89 -6.96
C SER A 82 0.52 -4.33 -6.46
N THR A 83 1.12 -4.66 -5.31
CA THR A 83 0.97 -6.00 -4.70
C THR A 83 -0.47 -6.24 -4.24
N ARG A 84 -1.13 -5.22 -3.69
CA ARG A 84 -2.55 -5.29 -3.29
C ARG A 84 -3.47 -5.57 -4.48
N GLU A 85 -3.25 -4.90 -5.61
CA GLU A 85 -4.03 -5.13 -6.84
C GLU A 85 -3.88 -6.56 -7.38
N GLN A 86 -2.72 -7.18 -7.16
CA GLN A 86 -2.43 -8.54 -7.61
C GLN A 86 -3.06 -9.62 -6.69
N GLN A 87 -3.75 -9.24 -5.61
CA GLN A 87 -4.38 -10.14 -4.62
C GLN A 87 -3.42 -11.23 -4.10
N GLN A 88 -2.12 -10.96 -4.12
CA GLN A 88 -1.15 -11.90 -3.58
C GLN A 88 -1.23 -11.84 -2.07
N THR A 89 -1.71 -12.92 -1.46
CA THR A 89 -1.66 -13.08 0.00
C THR A 89 -0.19 -13.22 0.38
N GLN A 90 0.40 -12.14 0.86
CA GLN A 90 1.77 -12.12 1.36
C GLN A 90 1.76 -12.13 2.87
N THR A 91 2.69 -12.86 3.46
CA THR A 91 2.96 -12.74 4.89
C THR A 91 3.60 -11.40 5.21
N PRO A 92 3.47 -10.87 6.44
CA PRO A 92 4.13 -9.62 6.84
C PRO A 92 5.66 -9.63 6.59
N GLN A 93 6.29 -10.81 6.69
CA GLN A 93 7.73 -10.99 6.41
C GLN A 93 8.05 -10.88 4.91
N GLU A 94 7.20 -11.41 4.04
CA GLU A 94 7.34 -11.29 2.59
C GLU A 94 7.11 -9.86 2.14
N LEU A 95 6.11 -9.16 2.72
CA LEU A 95 5.87 -7.74 2.48
C LEU A 95 7.06 -6.89 2.93
N GLN A 96 7.59 -7.13 4.12
CA GLN A 96 8.77 -6.42 4.63
C GLN A 96 9.97 -6.57 3.67
N THR A 97 10.20 -7.78 3.17
CA THR A 97 11.28 -8.06 2.22
C THR A 97 11.01 -7.45 0.85
N ALA A 98 9.76 -7.51 0.37
CA ALA A 98 9.37 -6.99 -0.94
C ALA A 98 9.45 -5.46 -1.00
N LEU A 99 9.06 -4.79 0.09
CA LEU A 99 9.07 -3.34 0.23
C LEU A 99 10.41 -2.81 0.75
N ASP A 100 11.36 -3.69 1.11
CA ASP A 100 12.64 -3.32 1.74
C ASP A 100 12.42 -2.38 2.95
N LEU A 101 11.46 -2.71 3.81
CA LEU A 101 11.14 -1.87 4.97
C LEU A 101 12.27 -1.94 5.99
N THR A 102 12.65 -0.77 6.51
CA THR A 102 13.52 -0.71 7.68
C THR A 102 12.79 -1.20 8.93
N ASP A 103 13.55 -1.64 9.94
CA ASP A 103 12.98 -2.01 11.25
C ASP A 103 12.13 -0.87 11.84
N THR A 104 12.55 0.38 11.63
CA THR A 104 11.82 1.55 12.12
C THR A 104 10.48 1.74 11.40
N GLN A 105 10.46 1.64 10.06
CA GLN A 105 9.23 1.71 9.29
C GLN A 105 8.28 0.58 9.65
N SER A 106 8.80 -0.64 9.83
CA SER A 106 7.97 -1.78 10.24
C SER A 106 7.29 -1.54 11.60
N VAL A 107 8.03 -1.02 12.58
CA VAL A 107 7.47 -0.69 13.90
C VAL A 107 6.43 0.42 13.79
N GLN A 108 6.68 1.46 12.98
CA GLN A 108 5.73 2.55 12.79
C GLN A 108 4.42 2.07 12.13
N LEU A 109 4.51 1.21 11.12
CA LEU A 109 3.32 0.61 10.50
C LEU A 109 2.53 -0.25 11.49
N THR A 110 3.20 -1.01 12.35
CA THR A 110 2.51 -1.80 13.39
C THR A 110 1.76 -0.89 14.36
N VAL A 111 2.37 0.22 14.80
CA VAL A 111 1.71 1.18 15.71
C VAL A 111 0.49 1.81 15.04
N VAL A 112 0.65 2.33 13.82
CA VAL A 112 -0.47 2.90 13.05
C VAL A 112 -1.59 1.88 12.84
N HIS A 113 -1.23 0.62 12.60
CA HIS A 113 -2.19 -0.47 12.50
C HIS A 113 -2.96 -0.70 13.81
N GLU A 114 -2.27 -0.81 14.94
CA GLU A 114 -2.91 -1.01 16.25
C GLU A 114 -3.83 0.16 16.64
N GLU A 115 -3.39 1.40 16.39
CA GLU A 115 -4.18 2.60 16.63
C GLU A 115 -5.44 2.62 15.74
N THR A 116 -5.29 2.31 14.45
CA THR A 116 -6.41 2.23 13.51
C THR A 116 -7.42 1.14 13.93
N VAL A 117 -6.96 -0.04 14.35
CA VAL A 117 -7.84 -1.10 14.87
C VAL A 117 -8.63 -0.59 16.07
N ALA A 118 -7.98 0.12 17.00
CA ALA A 118 -8.65 0.66 18.18
C ALA A 118 -9.70 1.72 17.81
N GLU A 119 -9.42 2.59 16.83
CA GLU A 119 -10.40 3.56 16.33
C GLU A 119 -11.59 2.87 15.66
N LEU A 120 -11.35 1.84 14.84
CA LEU A 120 -12.41 1.08 14.18
C LEU A 120 -13.27 0.32 15.19
N GLN A 121 -12.69 -0.24 16.25
CA GLN A 121 -13.42 -0.92 17.33
C GLN A 121 -14.41 0.01 18.06
N ALA A 122 -14.15 1.31 18.08
CA ALA A 122 -15.08 2.28 18.68
C ALA A 122 -16.32 2.53 17.81
N VAL A 123 -16.25 2.23 16.51
CA VAL A 123 -17.26 2.56 15.50
C VAL A 123 -18.00 1.32 14.98
N LEU A 124 -17.30 0.18 14.89
CA LEU A 124 -17.76 -1.06 14.30
C LEU A 124 -18.03 -2.12 15.37
N THR A 125 -18.88 -3.10 15.05
CA THR A 125 -18.98 -4.32 15.86
C THR A 125 -17.76 -5.21 15.64
N ALA A 126 -17.54 -6.18 16.54
CA ALA A 126 -16.46 -7.15 16.39
C ALA A 126 -16.52 -7.91 15.05
N ASP A 127 -17.71 -8.36 14.66
CA ASP A 127 -17.90 -9.07 13.38
C ASP A 127 -17.64 -8.16 12.17
N GLN A 128 -18.06 -6.89 12.23
CA GLN A 128 -17.81 -5.91 11.17
C GLN A 128 -16.33 -5.57 11.05
N LEU A 129 -15.62 -5.50 12.18
CA LEU A 129 -14.19 -5.27 12.22
C LEU A 129 -13.42 -6.46 11.63
N GLU A 130 -13.73 -7.69 12.05
CA GLU A 130 -13.07 -8.87 11.50
C GLU A 130 -13.23 -8.90 9.97
N ARG A 131 -14.45 -8.65 9.49
CA ARG A 131 -14.75 -8.67 8.08
C ARG A 131 -14.09 -7.52 7.31
N ILE A 132 -14.01 -6.31 7.88
CA ILE A 132 -13.28 -5.21 7.25
C ILE A 132 -11.78 -5.51 7.16
N MET A 133 -11.19 -6.15 8.19
CA MET A 133 -9.79 -6.57 8.17
C MET A 133 -9.51 -7.63 7.12
N GLU A 134 -10.42 -8.59 6.91
CA GLU A 134 -10.28 -9.59 5.85
C GLU A 134 -10.36 -8.99 4.43
N MET A 135 -11.23 -8.00 4.25
CA MET A 135 -11.55 -7.44 2.93
C MET A 135 -10.64 -6.27 2.51
N THR A 136 -10.00 -5.63 3.47
CA THR A 136 -9.10 -4.50 3.20
C THR A 136 -7.66 -4.95 3.23
N ALA A 137 -6.82 -4.25 2.47
CA ALA A 137 -5.37 -4.47 2.51
C ALA A 137 -4.74 -4.13 3.89
N PHE A 138 -5.52 -3.60 4.82
CA PHE A 138 -5.14 -3.32 6.19
C PHE A 138 -4.92 -4.60 7.01
N GLY A 139 -5.74 -5.65 6.84
CA GLY A 139 -5.52 -6.92 7.56
C GLY A 139 -4.39 -7.78 6.99
N GLN A 140 -3.73 -7.31 5.92
CA GLN A 140 -2.58 -7.98 5.30
C GLN A 140 -1.23 -7.38 5.72
N LEU A 141 -1.23 -6.26 6.49
CA LEU A 141 -0.03 -5.67 7.09
C LEU A 141 0.32 -6.38 8.40
#